data_AF-A0A3D2UR03-F1
#
_entry.id   AF-A0A3D2UR03-F1
#
_cell.length_a   1.000
_cell.length_b   1.000
_cell.length_c   1.000
_cell.angle_alpha   90.00
_cell.angle_beta   90.00
_cell.angle_gamma   90.00
#
_symmetry.space_group_name_H-M   'P 1'
#
loop_
_entity.id
_entity.type
_entity.pdbx_description
1 polymer ?
#
loop_
_entity_poly.entity_id
_entity_poly.type
_entity_poly.pdbx_seq_one_letter_code
_entity_poly.pdbx_strand_id
1 'polypeptide(L)'
;MELRQKGLDEETVKTAVADVDENALAYESAKKRASRFKSLEWSEFRKKLSDYLARRGFPYSVVSSVVTQVWNELHAEETHYEDEE
;
A
#
# COMPACT_ATOMS: atom_id res chain seq x y z
N MET A 1 -2.03 -2.00 27.21
CA MET A 1 -1.07 -3.09 26.96
C MET A 1 -1.79 -4.13 26.12
N GLU A 2 -1.72 -4.00 24.80
CA GLU A 2 -0.93 -4.90 23.93
C GLU A 2 -1.79 -6.06 23.38
N LEU A 3 -2.61 -5.73 22.37
CA LEU A 3 -3.16 -6.73 21.46
C LEU A 3 -2.04 -7.21 20.56
N ARG A 4 -1.37 -8.26 21.06
CA ARG A 4 -0.54 -9.25 20.39
C ARG A 4 -0.59 -9.14 18.86
N GLN A 5 0.45 -8.51 18.35
CA GLN A 5 0.98 -8.70 17.00
C GLN A 5 1.24 -10.20 16.81
N LYS A 6 0.24 -10.92 16.31
CA LYS A 6 0.39 -12.27 15.78
C LYS A 6 0.72 -12.13 14.30
N GLY A 7 1.88 -12.65 13.89
CA GLY A 7 2.17 -12.76 12.47
C GLY A 7 3.61 -13.06 12.10
N LEU A 8 4.47 -13.44 13.04
CA LEU A 8 5.87 -13.76 12.75
C LEU A 8 6.24 -15.07 13.45
N ASP A 9 5.55 -16.14 13.06
CA ASP A 9 6.05 -17.48 13.31
C ASP A 9 5.59 -18.32 12.13
N GLU A 10 6.54 -18.65 11.27
CA GLU A 10 6.68 -19.97 10.62
C GLU A 10 7.77 -19.87 9.56
N GLU A 11 8.95 -20.24 10.02
CA GLU A 11 10.24 -20.31 9.34
C GLU A 11 10.24 -21.40 8.23
N THR A 12 10.75 -21.03 7.05
CA THR A 12 11.52 -21.89 6.11
C THR A 12 10.88 -22.62 4.92
N VAL A 13 9.57 -22.53 4.63
CA VAL A 13 9.04 -22.92 3.28
C VAL A 13 8.20 -21.81 2.62
N LYS A 14 7.98 -20.70 3.34
CA LYS A 14 6.97 -19.68 3.03
C LYS A 14 7.45 -18.50 2.17
N THR A 15 8.71 -18.41 1.74
CA THR A 15 9.26 -17.13 1.22
C THR A 15 8.48 -16.53 0.05
N ALA A 16 8.05 -17.32 -0.94
CA ALA A 16 7.27 -16.79 -2.07
C ALA A 16 5.82 -16.44 -1.69
N VAL A 17 5.19 -17.22 -0.81
CA VAL A 17 3.82 -16.96 -0.33
C VAL A 17 3.81 -15.76 0.62
N ALA A 18 4.81 -15.67 1.49
CA ALA A 18 4.99 -14.58 2.45
C ALA A 18 5.27 -13.24 1.76
N ASP A 19 6.04 -13.22 0.67
CA ASP A 19 6.28 -11.99 -0.11
C ASP A 19 5.01 -11.50 -0.83
N VAL A 20 4.19 -12.44 -1.31
CA VAL A 20 2.86 -12.15 -1.87
C VAL A 20 1.91 -11.63 -0.79
N ASP A 21 1.89 -12.26 0.39
CA ASP A 21 1.09 -11.80 1.54
C ASP A 21 1.53 -10.42 2.02
N GLU A 22 2.84 -10.15 2.07
CA GLU A 22 3.38 -8.86 2.50
C GLU A 22 2.98 -7.73 1.53
N ASN A 23 3.10 -7.96 0.23
CA ASN A 23 2.63 -7.01 -0.79
C ASN A 23 1.12 -6.77 -0.69
N ALA A 24 0.32 -7.84 -0.55
CA ALA A 24 -1.13 -7.73 -0.43
C ALA A 24 -1.55 -6.96 0.84
N LEU A 25 -0.91 -7.23 1.98
CA LEU A 25 -1.15 -6.53 3.25
C LEU A 25 -0.76 -5.06 3.19
N ALA A 26 0.38 -4.75 2.55
CA ALA A 26 0.82 -3.38 2.31
C ALA A 26 -0.16 -2.64 1.40
N TYR A 27 -0.62 -3.27 0.32
CA TYR A 27 -1.59 -2.72 -0.62
C TYR A 27 -2.93 -2.41 0.04
N GLU A 28 -3.52 -3.36 0.76
CA GLU A 28 -4.77 -3.16 1.51
C GLU A 28 -4.66 -2.04 2.55
N SER A 29 -3.52 -1.98 3.24
CA SER A 29 -3.21 -0.90 4.19
C SER A 29 -3.08 0.45 3.50
N ALA A 30 -2.48 0.47 2.31
CA ALA A 30 -2.25 1.66 1.51
C ALA A 30 -3.57 2.22 0.96
N LYS A 31 -4.42 1.40 0.34
CA LYS A 31 -5.73 1.83 -0.20
C LYS A 31 -6.57 2.56 0.83
N LYS A 32 -6.70 1.98 2.03
CA LYS A 32 -7.46 2.56 3.15
C LYS A 32 -6.95 3.94 3.54
N ARG A 33 -5.65 4.18 3.42
CA ARG A 33 -5.01 5.45 3.79
C ARG A 33 -4.97 6.44 2.63
N ALA A 34 -4.81 5.96 1.41
CA ALA A 34 -4.61 6.74 0.19
C ALA A 34 -5.84 7.58 -0.19
N SER A 35 -7.06 7.10 0.12
CA SER A 35 -8.30 7.87 -0.04
C SER A 35 -8.27 9.23 0.68
N ARG A 36 -7.51 9.34 1.78
CA ARG A 36 -7.33 10.60 2.54
C ARG A 36 -6.28 11.53 1.93
N PHE A 37 -5.53 11.06 0.95
CA PHE A 37 -4.43 11.76 0.30
C PHE A 37 -4.69 12.02 -1.18
N LYS A 38 -5.89 11.70 -1.70
CA LYS A 38 -6.26 11.86 -3.12
C LYS A 38 -6.10 13.29 -3.65
N SER A 39 -6.19 14.29 -2.79
CA SER A 39 -6.06 15.71 -3.17
C SER A 39 -4.62 16.23 -3.02
N LEU A 40 -3.66 15.36 -2.71
CA LEU A 40 -2.26 15.74 -2.56
C LEU A 40 -1.52 15.47 -3.87
N GLU A 41 -0.55 16.32 -4.17
CA GLU A 41 0.41 16.09 -5.25
C GLU A 41 1.24 14.83 -5.00
N TRP A 42 1.74 14.22 -6.09
CA TRP A 42 2.48 12.96 -6.07
C TRP A 42 3.61 12.93 -5.01
N SER A 43 4.40 14.00 -4.91
CA SER A 43 5.51 14.07 -3.95
C SER A 43 5.05 13.98 -2.49
N GLU A 44 3.98 14.68 -2.14
CA GLU A 44 3.40 14.65 -0.79
C GLU A 44 2.68 13.33 -0.50
N PHE A 45 1.93 12.82 -1.49
CA PHE A 45 1.27 11.53 -1.41
C PHE A 45 2.30 10.41 -1.16
N ARG A 46 3.34 10.35 -1.99
CA ARG A 46 4.40 9.35 -1.91
C ARG A 46 5.06 9.40 -0.54
N LYS A 47 5.44 10.58 -0.06
CA LYS A 47 6.07 10.73 1.26
C LYS A 47 5.16 10.24 2.39
N LYS A 48 3.93 10.75 2.48
CA LYS A 48 3.00 10.42 3.58
C LYS A 48 2.59 8.96 3.60
N LEU A 49 2.38 8.36 2.43
CA LEU A 49 2.00 6.96 2.31
C LEU A 49 3.20 6.03 2.57
N SER A 50 4.39 6.39 2.09
CA SER A 50 5.63 5.65 2.38
C SER A 50 5.94 5.67 3.87
N ASP A 51 5.90 6.83 4.54
CA ASP A 51 6.12 6.95 5.98
C ASP A 51 5.09 6.18 6.80
N TYR A 52 3.85 6.06 6.30
CA TYR A 52 2.80 5.30 6.94
C TYR A 52 3.04 3.78 6.86
N LEU A 53 3.49 3.28 5.72
CA LEU A 53 3.79 1.86 5.51
C LEU A 53 5.11 1.45 6.17
N ALA A 54 6.14 2.30 6.11
CA ALA A 54 7.42 2.06 6.79
C ALA A 54 7.24 1.91 8.31
N ARG A 55 6.40 2.74 8.93
CA ARG A 55 6.05 2.61 10.36
C ARG A 55 5.25 1.35 10.71
N ARG A 56 4.70 0.65 9.70
CA ARG A 56 4.03 -0.66 9.86
C ARG A 56 4.97 -1.84 9.67
N GLY A 57 6.24 -1.59 9.34
CA GLY A 57 7.26 -2.62 9.19
C GLY A 57 7.45 -3.15 7.78
N PHE A 58 6.79 -2.57 6.77
CA PHE A 58 6.95 -3.01 5.38
C PHE A 58 8.31 -2.58 4.81
N PRO A 59 8.99 -3.44 4.04
CA PRO A 59 10.27 -3.09 3.43
C PRO A 59 10.10 -2.08 2.31
N TYR A 60 11.17 -1.31 2.06
CA TYR A 60 11.13 -0.21 1.09
C TYR A 60 10.74 -0.65 -0.33
N SER A 61 11.15 -1.84 -0.77
CA SER A 61 10.76 -2.42 -2.07
C SER A 61 9.24 -2.51 -2.21
N VAL A 62 8.57 -3.14 -1.24
CA VAL A 62 7.10 -3.27 -1.18
C VAL A 62 6.45 -1.90 -1.07
N VAL A 63 6.95 -1.04 -0.18
CA VAL A 63 6.42 0.32 0.00
C VAL A 63 6.43 1.11 -1.31
N SER A 64 7.58 1.15 -2.00
CA SER A 64 7.72 1.94 -3.22
C SER A 64 6.82 1.43 -4.36
N SER A 65 6.69 0.11 -4.49
CA SER A 65 5.82 -0.56 -5.46
C SER A 65 4.35 -0.23 -5.20
N VAL A 66 3.88 -0.49 -3.98
CA VAL A 66 2.49 -0.28 -3.56
C VAL A 66 2.07 1.18 -3.64
N VAL A 67 2.94 2.11 -3.21
CA VAL A 67 2.64 3.55 -3.25
C VAL A 67 2.42 4.02 -4.69
N THR A 68 3.25 3.57 -5.62
CA THR A 68 3.12 3.91 -7.05
C THR A 68 1.87 3.29 -7.65
N GLN A 69 1.60 2.02 -7.35
CA GLN A 69 0.40 1.33 -7.82
C GLN A 69 -0.88 2.04 -7.37
N VAL A 70 -1.02 2.33 -6.07
CA VAL A 70 -2.22 2.97 -5.52
C VAL A 70 -2.40 4.40 -6.06
N TRP A 71 -1.31 5.13 -6.29
CA TRP A 71 -1.38 6.44 -6.93
C TRP A 71 -1.95 6.36 -8.34
N ASN A 72 -1.42 5.43 -9.15
CA ASN A 72 -1.89 5.22 -10.52
C ASN A 72 -3.37 4.82 -10.54
N GLU A 73 -3.81 3.91 -9.66
CA GLU A 73 -5.22 3.52 -9.57
C GLU A 73 -6.14 4.72 -9.27
N LEU A 74 -5.77 5.56 -8.29
CA LEU A 74 -6.57 6.73 -7.92
C LEU A 74 -6.68 7.79 -9.03
N HIS A 75 -5.65 7.94 -9.86
CA HIS A 75 -5.63 8.94 -10.94
C HIS A 75 -6.04 8.37 -12.30
N ALA A 76 -5.97 7.05 -12.48
CA ALA A 76 -6.51 6.35 -13.64
C ALA A 76 -8.05 6.29 -13.60
N GLU A 77 -8.66 6.19 -12.42
CA GLU A 77 -10.13 6.31 -12.27
C GLU A 77 -10.64 7.73 -12.63
N GLU A 78 -9.78 8.74 -12.61
CA GLU A 78 -10.14 10.12 -13.00
C GLU A 78 -10.32 10.27 -14.53
N THR A 79 -9.89 9.29 -15.34
CA THR A 79 -9.97 9.35 -16.81
C THR A 79 -11.14 8.56 -17.41
N HIS A 80 -12.03 7.98 -16.60
CA HIS A 80 -13.12 7.13 -17.08
C HIS A 80 -14.51 7.70 -16.73
N TYR A 81 -14.82 8.90 -17.22
CA TYR A 81 -16.19 9.41 -17.38
C TYR A 81 -16.22 10.41 -18.53
N GLU A 82 -16.35 9.92 -19.76
CA GLU A 82 -16.87 10.68 -20.91
C GLU A 82 -17.07 9.72 -22.09
N ASP A 83 -17.88 8.67 -21.90
CA ASP A 83 -18.56 7.99 -23.00
C ASP A 83 -19.72 7.20 -22.41
N GLU A 84 -20.92 7.79 -22.45
CA GLU A 84 -22.20 7.11 -22.71
C GLU A 84 -23.36 8.14 -22.67
N GLU A 85 -23.69 8.62 -23.89
CA GLU A 85 -24.94 9.20 -24.45
C GLU A 85 -25.66 10.41 -23.81
#